data_AF-A0A961YNP9-F1
#
_entry.id   AF-A0A961YNP9-F1
#
_cell.length_a   1.000
_cell.length_b   1.000
_cell.length_c   1.000
_cell.angle_alpha   90.00
_cell.angle_beta   90.00
_cell.angle_gamma   90.00
#
_symmetry.space_group_name_H-M   'P 1'
#
loop_
_entity.id
_entity.type
_entity.pdbx_description
1 polymer ?
#
loop_
_entity_poly.entity_id
_entity_poly.type
_entity_poly.pdbx_seq_one_letter_code
_entity_poly.pdbx_strand_id
1 'polypeptide(L)' 'RGWQMLPSVDRVYSCAAAMRDLGWAPRNDFRAALARLAEGRDYRSDLAIAVGSKGYHDEVFEDGPFPVED' A
#
# COMPACT_ATOMS: atom_id res chain seq x y z
N ARG A 1 -2.13 35.04 8.50
CA ARG A 1 -0.65 34.84 8.53
C ARG A 1 -0.34 34.11 9.83
N GLY A 2 0.42 33.00 9.81
CA GLY A 2 0.63 32.15 11.01
C GLY A 2 0.46 30.65 10.77
N TRP A 3 0.29 30.21 9.53
CA TRP A 3 0.38 28.78 9.21
C TRP A 3 1.84 28.36 9.16
N GLN A 4 2.17 27.26 9.83
CA GLN A 4 3.43 26.54 9.71
C GLN A 4 3.15 25.09 9.34
N MET A 5 4.01 24.53 8.50
CA MET A 5 3.91 23.13 8.09
C MET A 5 4.19 22.22 9.29
N LEU A 6 3.47 21.10 9.36
CA LEU A 6 3.76 20.06 10.34
C LEU A 6 5.20 19.54 10.12
N PRO A 7 5.93 19.23 11.19
CA PRO A 7 7.31 18.74 11.09
C PRO A 7 7.40 17.37 10.39
N SER A 8 6.32 16.60 10.38
CA SER A 8 6.16 15.40 9.56
C SER A 8 4.74 15.32 9.02
N VAL A 9 4.60 14.73 7.83
CA VAL A 9 3.31 14.45 7.19
C VAL A 9 3.39 13.06 6.58
N ASP A 10 2.49 12.20 7.00
CA ASP A 10 2.35 10.85 6.46
C ASP A 10 1.31 10.82 5.32
N ARG A 11 1.31 9.75 4.51
CA ARG A 11 0.40 9.56 3.39
C ARG A 11 -0.71 8.58 3.78
N VAL A 12 -1.87 9.11 4.12
CA VAL A 12 -3.08 8.31 4.34
C VAL A 12 -3.94 8.32 3.07
N TYR A 13 -4.04 7.16 2.40
CA TYR A 13 -5.00 6.98 1.31
C TYR A 13 -6.35 6.54 1.87
N SER A 14 -7.37 7.40 1.74
CA SER A 14 -8.75 7.08 2.11
C SER A 14 -9.62 6.92 0.88
N CYS A 15 -10.13 5.71 0.66
CA CYS A 15 -11.09 5.40 -0.41
C CYS A 15 -12.56 5.53 0.03
N ALA A 16 -12.83 6.07 1.23
CA ALA A 16 -14.18 6.11 1.81
C ALA A 16 -15.22 6.78 0.92
N ALA A 17 -14.85 7.85 0.22
CA ALA A 17 -15.74 8.53 -0.73
C ALA A 17 -16.10 7.62 -1.92
N ALA A 18 -15.13 6.91 -2.51
CA ALA A 18 -15.39 5.98 -3.60
C ALA A 18 -16.32 4.84 -3.17
N MET A 19 -16.15 4.33 -1.94
CA MET A 19 -17.02 3.29 -1.42
C MET A 19 -18.46 3.78 -1.22
N ARG A 20 -18.63 4.96 -0.64
CA ARG A 20 -19.94 5.54 -0.35
C ARG A 20 -20.67 6.01 -1.61
N ASP A 21 -19.97 6.76 -2.45
CA ASP A 21 -20.59 7.56 -3.52
C ASP A 21 -20.65 6.78 -4.84
N LEU A 22 -19.73 5.82 -5.05
CA LEU A 22 -19.65 5.02 -6.27
C LEU A 22 -20.04 3.55 -6.05
N GLY A 23 -20.37 3.16 -4.81
CA GLY A 23 -20.62 1.76 -4.45
C GLY A 23 -19.43 0.84 -4.70
N TRP A 24 -18.22 1.41 -4.79
CA TRP A 24 -17.00 0.66 -5.07
C TRP A 24 -16.56 -0.12 -3.82
N ALA A 25 -16.09 -1.35 -4.00
CA ALA A 25 -15.54 -2.15 -2.89
C ALA A 25 -14.21 -2.80 -3.33
N PRO A 26 -13.16 -2.77 -2.49
CA PRO A 26 -11.89 -3.40 -2.82
C PRO A 26 -12.05 -4.92 -2.84
N ARG A 27 -11.74 -5.53 -3.99
CA ARG A 27 -11.72 -7.00 -4.12
C ARG A 27 -10.55 -7.64 -3.37
N ASN A 28 -9.42 -6.95 -3.28
CA ASN A 28 -8.25 -7.35 -2.50
C ASN A 28 -7.89 -6.18 -1.59
N ASP A 29 -8.26 -6.28 -0.31
CA ASP A 29 -7.91 -5.31 0.72
C ASP A 29 -6.78 -5.83 1.62
N PHE A 30 -6.35 -5.00 2.57
CA PHE A 30 -5.27 -5.37 3.48
C PHE A 30 -5.64 -6.58 4.36
N ARG A 31 -6.90 -6.68 4.79
CA ARG A 31 -7.40 -7.81 5.58
C ARG A 31 -7.29 -9.12 4.80
N ALA A 32 -7.67 -9.13 3.52
CA ALA A 32 -7.58 -10.30 2.66
C ALA A 32 -6.13 -10.76 2.48
N ALA A 33 -5.18 -9.83 2.33
CA ALA A 33 -3.76 -10.15 2.28
C ALA A 33 -3.27 -10.81 3.58
N LEU A 34 -3.65 -10.25 4.74
CA LEU A 34 -3.30 -10.82 6.05
C LEU A 34 -3.92 -12.21 6.27
N ALA A 35 -5.17 -12.42 5.85
CA ALA A 35 -5.81 -13.74 5.95
C ALA A 35 -5.07 -14.80 5.13
N ARG A 36 -4.65 -14.46 3.90
CA ARG A 36 -3.84 -15.36 3.06
C ARG A 36 -2.50 -15.68 3.73
N LEU A 37 -1.81 -14.68 4.28
CA LEU A 37 -0.57 -14.89 5.03
C LEU A 37 -0.77 -15.84 6.21
N ALA A 38 -1.82 -15.62 7.01
CA ALA A 38 -2.13 -16.46 8.17
C ALA A 38 -2.39 -17.93 7.79
N GLU A 39 -2.89 -18.16 6.57
CA GLU A 39 -3.14 -19.49 6.02
C GLU A 39 -1.93 -20.07 5.26
N GLY A 40 -0.78 -19.39 5.25
CA GLY A 40 0.42 -19.84 4.53
C GLY A 40 0.29 -19.76 2.99
N ARG A 41 -0.67 -18.99 2.48
CA ARG A 41 -0.87 -18.76 1.04
C ARG A 41 -0.10 -17.51 0.59
N ASP A 42 0.13 -17.40 -0.72
CA ASP A 42 0.64 -16.15 -1.28
C ASP A 42 -0.36 -15.01 -1.00
N TYR A 43 0.12 -13.95 -0.38
CA TYR A 43 -0.69 -12.80 0.01
C TYR A 43 -1.05 -11.89 -1.16
N ARG A 44 -0.27 -11.97 -2.24
CA ARG A 44 -0.46 -11.16 -3.43
C ARG A 44 -1.71 -11.62 -4.19
N SER A 45 -2.33 -10.70 -4.90
CA SER A 45 -3.39 -11.05 -5.86
C SER A 45 -2.80 -11.51 -7.18
N ASP A 46 -3.57 -12.23 -8.00
CA ASP A 46 -3.14 -12.65 -9.35
C ASP A 46 -2.62 -11.47 -10.17
N LEU A 47 -3.25 -10.30 -10.05
CA LEU A 47 -2.81 -9.09 -10.72
C LEU A 47 -1.44 -8.62 -10.21
N ALA A 48 -1.21 -8.65 -8.90
CA ALA A 48 0.07 -8.23 -8.33
C ALA A 48 1.20 -9.20 -8.71
N ILE A 49 0.91 -10.50 -8.84
CA ILE A 49 1.86 -11.50 -9.34
C ILE A 49 2.17 -11.24 -10.82
N ALA A 50 1.13 -11.02 -11.64
CA ALA A 50 1.30 -10.79 -13.08
C ALA A 50 2.04 -9.49 -13.41
N VAL A 51 1.81 -8.43 -12.62
CA VAL A 51 2.46 -7.12 -12.79
C VAL A 51 3.88 -7.11 -12.21
N GLY A 52 4.12 -7.87 -11.14
CA GLY A 52 5.39 -7.87 -10.43
C GLY A 52 5.68 -6.56 -9.69
N SER A 53 6.89 -6.45 -9.16
CA SER A 53 7.38 -5.21 -8.54
C SER A 53 7.78 -4.21 -9.62
N LYS A 54 7.30 -2.97 -9.50
CA LYS A 54 7.77 -1.83 -10.29
C LYS A 54 8.55 -0.93 -9.35
N GLY A 55 9.83 -0.71 -9.63
CA GLY A 55 10.64 0.23 -8.87
C GLY A 55 10.00 1.61 -8.87
N TYR A 56 9.93 2.23 -7.70
CA TYR A 56 9.47 3.63 -7.57
C TYR A 56 10.66 4.60 -7.66
N HIS A 57 11.85 4.12 -7.33
CA HIS A 57 13.12 4.80 -7.49
C HIS A 57 14.05 3.97 -8.37
N ASP A 58 15.01 4.63 -9.03
CA ASP A 58 16.06 3.96 -9.81
C ASP A 58 17.06 3.21 -8.90
N GLU A 59 17.05 3.53 -7.61
CA GLU A 59 17.88 2.90 -6.59
C GLU A 59 17.31 1.55 -6.15
N VAL A 60 18.20 0.56 -6.08
CA VAL A 60 17.90 -0.79 -5.62
C VAL A 60 18.60 -0.96 -4.28
N PHE A 61 17.83 -1.28 -3.23
CA PHE A 61 18.38 -1.55 -1.91
C PHE A 61 18.56 -3.06 -1.71
N GLU A 62 19.60 -3.42 -0.95
CA GLU A 62 19.99 -4.81 -0.70
C GLU A 62 18.86 -5.61 -0.02
N ASP A 63 18.17 -4.99 0.94
CA ASP A 63 17.13 -5.65 1.75
C ASP A 63 15.69 -5.33 1.36
N GLY A 64 15.44 -4.60 0.26
CA GLY A 64 14.06 -4.31 -0.17
C GLY A 64 13.86 -3.12 -1.09
N PRO A 65 12.60 -2.69 -1.31
CA PRO A 65 12.29 -1.57 -2.19
C PRO A 65 12.63 -0.19 -1.58
N PHE A 66 12.78 -0.09 -0.25
CA PHE A 66 13.29 1.09 0.46
C PHE A 66 13.73 0.69 1.89
N PRO A 67 14.80 1.27 2.47
CA PRO A 67 15.22 1.02 3.85
C PRO A 67 14.14 1.48 4.84
N VAL A 68 13.84 0.67 5.84
CA VAL A 68 12.84 0.98 6.89
C VAL A 68 13.48 1.23 8.26
N GLU A 69 14.80 1.42 8.29
CA GLU A 69 15.54 1.81 9.49
C GLU A 69 15.45 3.34 9.68
N ASP A 70 15.43 3.78 10.94
CA ASP A 70 15.39 5.20 11.33
C ASP A 70 16.76 5.90 11.19
#